data_AF-A0A932EWT4-F1
#
_entry.id   AF-A0A932EWT4-F1
#
_cell.length_a   1.000
_cell.length_b   1.000
_cell.length_c   1.000
_cell.angle_alpha   90.00
_cell.angle_beta   90.00
_cell.angle_gamma   90.00
#
_symmetry.space_group_name_H-M   'P 1'
#
loop_
_entity.id
_entity.type
_entity.pdbx_description
1 polymer ?
#
loop_
_entity_poly.entity_id
_entity_poly.type
_entity_poly.pdbx_seq_one_letter_code
_entity_poly.pdbx_strand_id
1 'polypeptide(L)'
;MAVPAPHDLRRATRALWSFLAKPYTPEEAAQCVTGMPPSLTRQVVAVALATSPEAATLLAAMPQTLRALAIVTHDEPVRGVGEVRGPILWGETVAARSGTAGRTDVFVCASPIRAYDSPENRVLAAALAVVARSARRGDSLAKLMGGPPLAARLRDTGSRSRHFLDHRTLTGVMGERADARAVARARKGPKKATYRPAVAMLERARNPLLIDDLLPFVDPRTARQHDVLLAIAERLQEAGMPLPEPSPTPHGHLAMGPVLFRHASVAAGSEPAGIIGPGIVVDVPDPLDHVDLAKAAADLARWNRGVETVLVACEADIDAAAERLAAALARAA
;
A
#
# COMPACT_ATOMS: atom_id res chain seq x y z
N MET A 1 24.86 22.26 -25.47
CA MET A 1 25.03 21.72 -24.10
C MET A 1 24.18 20.47 -23.98
N ALA A 2 24.79 19.34 -23.65
CA ALA A 2 24.10 18.06 -23.59
C ALA A 2 23.25 17.99 -22.32
N VAL A 3 21.96 17.64 -22.48
CA VAL A 3 21.09 17.22 -21.38
C VAL A 3 21.77 16.04 -20.66
N PRO A 4 21.82 16.01 -19.31
CA PRO A 4 22.44 14.90 -18.59
C PRO A 4 21.87 13.56 -19.06
N ALA A 5 22.74 12.56 -19.18
CA ALA A 5 22.39 11.26 -19.74
C ALA A 5 21.16 10.64 -19.02
N PRO A 6 20.27 9.92 -19.74
CA PRO A 6 18.98 9.41 -19.23
C PRO A 6 19.06 8.37 -18.11
N HIS A 7 20.25 8.12 -17.54
CA HIS A 7 20.49 7.06 -16.57
C HIS A 7 20.18 7.41 -15.11
N ASP A 8 19.88 8.68 -14.75
CA ASP A 8 19.62 9.05 -13.35
C ASP A 8 18.29 9.78 -13.07
N LEU A 9 17.44 9.99 -14.08
CA LEU A 9 16.13 10.66 -13.89
C LEU A 9 15.24 9.97 -12.84
N ARG A 10 15.37 8.65 -12.72
CA ARG A 10 14.62 7.85 -11.74
C ARG A 10 15.22 7.89 -10.33
N ARG A 11 16.45 8.38 -10.14
CA ARG A 11 17.04 8.54 -8.81
C ARG A 11 16.41 9.69 -8.05
N ALA A 12 16.07 10.79 -8.71
CA ALA A 12 15.35 11.88 -8.07
C ALA A 12 14.02 11.40 -7.50
N THR A 13 13.23 10.64 -8.27
CA THR A 13 11.98 10.04 -7.78
C THR A 13 12.22 9.08 -6.59
N ARG A 14 13.32 8.30 -6.61
CA ARG A 14 13.70 7.44 -5.46
C ARG A 14 14.07 8.25 -4.23
N ALA A 15 14.87 9.29 -4.39
CA ALA A 15 15.25 10.20 -3.31
C ALA A 15 14.00 10.85 -2.72
N LEU A 16 13.15 11.45 -3.55
CA LEU A 16 11.89 12.06 -3.13
C LEU A 16 11.01 11.10 -2.34
N TRP A 17 10.82 9.86 -2.84
CA TRP A 17 10.06 8.83 -2.13
C TRP A 17 10.65 8.48 -0.76
N SER A 18 11.97 8.47 -0.63
CA SER A 18 12.66 8.16 0.64
C SER A 18 12.54 9.26 1.69
N PHE A 19 12.32 10.51 1.26
CA PHE A 19 12.17 11.69 2.14
C PHE A 19 10.72 12.03 2.48
N LEU A 20 9.73 11.23 2.06
CA LEU A 20 8.33 11.52 2.36
C LEU A 20 8.06 11.50 3.87
N ALA A 21 7.49 12.60 4.36
CA ALA A 21 7.12 12.79 5.75
C ALA A 21 6.00 11.82 6.15
N LYS A 22 6.22 11.04 7.22
CA LYS A 22 5.22 10.10 7.76
C LYS A 22 4.38 10.75 8.85
N PRO A 23 3.09 10.37 9.02
CA PRO A 23 2.37 9.30 8.34
C PRO A 23 1.69 9.75 7.03
N TYR A 24 1.62 8.84 6.05
CA TYR A 24 0.86 9.01 4.81
C TYR A 24 0.18 7.69 4.41
N THR A 25 -0.87 7.76 3.59
CA THR A 25 -1.36 6.56 2.91
C THR A 25 -0.54 6.28 1.65
N PRO A 26 -0.18 5.02 1.35
CA PRO A 26 0.56 4.66 0.15
C PRO A 26 -0.12 5.15 -1.13
N GLU A 27 -1.45 5.17 -1.16
CA GLU A 27 -2.24 5.66 -2.27
C GLU A 27 -2.06 7.16 -2.51
N GLU A 28 -2.11 7.98 -1.46
CA GLU A 28 -1.89 9.43 -1.56
C GLU A 28 -0.46 9.71 -2.02
N ALA A 29 0.54 9.07 -1.41
CA ALA A 29 1.93 9.23 -1.78
C ALA A 29 2.18 8.88 -3.25
N ALA A 30 1.64 7.75 -3.71
CA ALA A 30 1.78 7.34 -5.11
C ALA A 30 1.08 8.31 -6.06
N GLN A 31 -0.14 8.76 -5.74
CA GLN A 31 -0.84 9.77 -6.55
C GLN A 31 -0.04 11.07 -6.65
N CYS A 32 0.55 11.55 -5.56
CA CYS A 32 1.31 12.79 -5.56
C CYS A 32 2.58 12.70 -6.42
N VAL A 33 3.25 11.54 -6.42
CA VAL A 33 4.53 11.32 -7.12
C VAL A 33 4.33 10.97 -8.60
N THR A 34 3.24 10.29 -8.96
CA THR A 34 3.04 9.83 -10.35
C THR A 34 1.90 10.52 -11.08
N GLY A 35 1.09 11.32 -10.37
CA GLY A 35 -0.14 11.88 -10.92
C GLY A 35 -1.23 10.85 -11.27
N MET A 36 -1.05 9.58 -10.89
CA MET A 36 -2.04 8.55 -11.21
C MET A 36 -3.37 8.80 -10.50
N PRO A 37 -4.52 8.56 -11.16
CA PRO A 37 -5.80 8.69 -10.50
C PRO A 37 -5.95 7.66 -9.37
N PRO A 38 -6.72 7.95 -8.30
CA PRO A 38 -6.87 7.06 -7.15
C PRO A 38 -7.34 5.63 -7.47
N SER A 39 -8.10 5.46 -8.56
CA SER A 39 -8.53 4.16 -9.05
C SER A 39 -7.37 3.31 -9.59
N LEU A 40 -6.44 3.93 -10.32
CA LEU A 40 -5.27 3.27 -10.87
C LEU A 40 -4.24 2.98 -9.78
N THR A 41 -4.00 3.94 -8.88
CA THR A 41 -3.09 3.74 -7.74
C THR A 41 -3.50 2.55 -6.87
N ARG A 42 -4.80 2.41 -6.58
CA ARG A 42 -5.32 1.24 -5.84
C ARG A 42 -5.14 -0.08 -6.58
N GLN A 43 -5.09 -0.07 -7.91
CA GLN A 43 -4.78 -1.26 -8.70
C GLN A 43 -3.28 -1.58 -8.69
N VAL A 44 -2.41 -0.56 -8.75
CA VAL A 44 -0.95 -0.73 -8.63
C VAL A 44 -0.59 -1.33 -7.27
N VAL A 45 -1.14 -0.77 -6.18
CA VAL A 45 -1.03 -1.31 -4.81
C VAL A 45 -1.45 -2.78 -4.76
N ALA A 46 -2.56 -3.12 -5.42
CA ALA A 46 -3.09 -4.47 -5.43
C ALA A 46 -2.19 -5.45 -6.20
N VAL A 47 -1.65 -5.03 -7.36
CA VAL A 47 -0.69 -5.82 -8.12
C VAL A 47 0.58 -6.02 -7.31
N ALA A 48 1.19 -4.96 -6.79
CA ALA A 48 2.42 -5.00 -6.00
C ALA A 48 2.32 -5.93 -4.78
N LEU A 49 1.19 -5.90 -4.07
CA LEU A 49 0.96 -6.80 -2.94
C LEU A 49 0.84 -8.27 -3.36
N ALA A 50 0.05 -8.54 -4.39
CA ALA A 50 -0.18 -9.91 -4.82
C ALA A 50 1.05 -10.55 -5.48
N THR A 51 1.92 -9.75 -6.12
CA THR A 51 3.16 -10.23 -6.76
C THR A 51 4.39 -10.13 -5.86
N SER A 52 4.22 -9.64 -4.62
CA SER A 52 5.29 -9.48 -3.65
C SER A 52 6.01 -10.79 -3.29
N PRO A 53 7.31 -10.73 -2.93
CA PRO A 53 8.04 -11.88 -2.40
C PRO A 53 7.37 -12.50 -1.16
N GLU A 54 6.73 -11.68 -0.33
CA GLU A 54 6.01 -12.12 0.87
C GLU A 54 4.78 -12.96 0.53
N ALA A 55 4.00 -12.55 -0.49
CA ALA A 55 2.86 -13.33 -0.98
C ALA A 55 3.32 -14.68 -1.54
N ALA A 56 4.39 -14.69 -2.34
CA ALA A 56 4.98 -15.91 -2.88
C ALA A 56 5.47 -16.85 -1.76
N THR A 57 6.19 -16.31 -0.77
CA THR A 57 6.72 -17.06 0.38
C THR A 57 5.59 -17.63 1.24
N LEU A 58 4.54 -16.85 1.50
CA LEU A 58 3.35 -17.28 2.22
C LEU A 58 2.72 -18.49 1.52
N LEU A 59 2.41 -18.35 0.22
CA LEU A 59 1.75 -19.41 -0.56
C LEU A 59 2.62 -20.67 -0.73
N ALA A 60 3.94 -20.52 -0.76
CA ALA A 60 4.87 -21.65 -0.78
C ALA A 60 4.91 -22.41 0.55
N ALA A 61 4.79 -21.71 1.68
CA ALA A 61 4.81 -22.31 3.02
C ALA A 61 3.49 -23.02 3.39
N MET A 62 2.38 -22.69 2.73
CA MET A 62 1.03 -23.14 3.10
C MET A 62 0.87 -24.66 3.31
N PRO A 63 1.39 -25.56 2.45
CA PRO A 63 1.22 -27.01 2.66
C PRO A 63 1.79 -27.50 3.98
N GLN A 64 2.91 -26.92 4.44
CA GLN A 64 3.52 -27.24 5.73
C GLN A 64 2.76 -26.54 6.87
N THR A 65 2.39 -25.27 6.69
CA THR A 65 1.61 -24.49 7.66
C THR A 65 0.29 -25.15 8.01
N LEU A 66 -0.45 -25.69 7.02
CA LEU A 66 -1.73 -26.39 7.25
C LEU A 66 -1.59 -27.63 8.14
N ARG A 67 -0.44 -28.31 8.10
CA ARG A 67 -0.15 -29.48 8.96
C ARG A 67 0.25 -29.08 10.37
N ALA A 68 0.69 -27.83 10.55
CA ALA A 68 1.25 -27.31 11.80
C ALA A 68 0.37 -26.26 12.47
N LEU A 69 -0.89 -26.07 12.02
CA LEU A 69 -1.80 -25.05 12.57
C LEU A 69 -1.93 -25.15 14.09
N ALA A 70 -2.07 -24.00 14.75
CA ALA A 70 -2.49 -23.91 16.13
C ALA A 70 -3.90 -24.52 16.23
N ILE A 71 -4.09 -25.37 17.24
CA ILE A 71 -5.36 -26.02 17.52
C ILE A 71 -5.68 -25.65 18.96
N VAL A 72 -6.85 -25.07 19.16
CA VAL A 72 -7.42 -24.87 20.49
C VAL A 72 -8.46 -25.98 20.67
N THR A 73 -8.42 -26.68 21.80
CA THR A 73 -9.47 -27.64 22.14
C THR A 73 -10.44 -26.93 23.08
N HIS A 74 -11.72 -26.97 22.77
CA HIS A 74 -12.78 -26.64 23.72
C HIS A 74 -13.76 -27.79 23.78
N ASP A 75 -14.49 -27.88 24.89
CA ASP A 75 -15.51 -28.89 25.08
C ASP A 75 -16.85 -28.34 24.58
N GLU A 76 -17.51 -29.11 23.72
CA GLU A 76 -18.89 -28.83 23.32
C GLU A 76 -19.83 -29.85 23.98
N PRO A 77 -20.99 -29.41 24.52
CA PRO A 77 -21.98 -30.31 25.09
C PRO A 77 -22.60 -31.17 23.97
N VAL A 78 -22.34 -32.48 24.01
CA VAL A 78 -22.95 -33.46 23.10
C VAL A 78 -23.95 -34.30 23.85
N ARG A 79 -25.19 -34.31 23.36
CA ARG A 79 -26.27 -35.13 23.91
C ARG A 79 -26.14 -36.57 23.39
N GLY A 80 -25.89 -37.51 24.30
CA GLY A 80 -25.94 -38.95 24.08
C GLY A 80 -27.22 -39.56 24.65
N VAL A 81 -27.65 -40.67 24.05
CA VAL A 81 -28.80 -41.46 24.50
C VAL A 81 -28.32 -42.89 24.70
N GLY A 82 -28.42 -43.39 25.92
CA GLY A 82 -27.98 -44.74 26.29
C GLY A 82 -26.45 -44.92 26.36
N GLU A 83 -25.67 -43.87 26.12
CA GLU A 83 -24.21 -43.92 26.15
C GLU A 83 -23.60 -42.66 26.78
N VAL A 84 -22.48 -42.83 27.47
CA VAL A 84 -21.69 -41.76 28.08
C VAL A 84 -20.35 -41.69 27.37
N ARG A 85 -20.06 -40.57 26.70
CA ARG A 85 -18.83 -40.34 25.94
C ARG A 85 -18.06 -39.16 26.54
N GLY A 86 -17.35 -39.41 27.64
CA GLY A 86 -16.54 -38.41 28.35
C GLY A 86 -17.19 -37.89 29.64
N PRO A 87 -16.65 -36.79 30.20
CA PRO A 87 -17.18 -36.18 31.43
C PRO A 87 -18.64 -35.73 31.25
N ILE A 88 -19.50 -36.08 32.21
CA ILE A 88 -20.91 -35.70 32.19
C ILE A 88 -21.06 -34.25 32.65
N LEU A 89 -21.76 -33.46 31.84
CA LEU A 89 -22.20 -32.11 32.17
C LEU A 89 -23.55 -32.20 32.87
N TRP A 90 -23.51 -32.26 34.21
CA TRP A 90 -24.71 -32.58 35.01
C TRP A 90 -25.81 -31.52 34.90
N GLY A 91 -25.48 -30.23 34.82
CA GLY A 91 -26.48 -29.16 34.68
C GLY A 91 -27.30 -29.32 33.40
N GLU A 92 -26.60 -29.49 32.28
CA GLU A 92 -27.14 -29.70 30.95
C GLU A 92 -27.89 -31.03 30.85
N THR A 93 -27.39 -32.08 31.53
CA THR A 93 -28.04 -33.39 31.60
C THR A 93 -29.38 -33.32 32.33
N VAL A 94 -29.44 -32.63 33.48
CA VAL A 94 -30.69 -32.44 34.23
C VAL A 94 -31.70 -31.65 33.38
N ALA A 95 -31.26 -30.56 32.74
CA ALA A 95 -32.12 -29.77 31.84
C ALA A 95 -32.62 -30.59 30.63
N ALA A 96 -31.74 -31.39 30.01
CA ALA A 96 -32.11 -32.25 28.90
C ALA A 96 -33.10 -33.34 29.31
N ARG A 97 -32.98 -33.88 30.53
CA ARG A 97 -33.92 -34.87 31.08
C ARG A 97 -35.27 -34.27 31.44
N SER A 98 -35.31 -33.06 32.00
CA SER A 98 -36.58 -32.38 32.31
C SER A 98 -37.42 -32.10 31.06
N GLY A 99 -36.77 -31.93 29.90
CA GLY A 99 -37.44 -31.77 28.61
C GLY A 99 -37.88 -33.09 27.94
N THR A 100 -37.67 -34.24 28.58
CA THR A 100 -38.08 -35.55 28.06
C THR A 100 -39.14 -36.19 28.94
N ALA A 101 -40.08 -36.91 28.33
CA ALA A 101 -41.18 -37.60 29.01
C ALA A 101 -40.71 -38.82 29.83
N GLY A 102 -39.89 -38.59 30.87
CA GLY A 102 -39.41 -39.63 31.78
C GLY A 102 -38.19 -40.42 31.31
N ARG A 103 -37.52 -40.02 30.22
CA ARG A 103 -36.30 -40.68 29.74
C ARG A 103 -35.12 -40.37 30.66
N THR A 104 -34.63 -41.39 31.38
CA THR A 104 -33.45 -41.28 32.25
C THR A 104 -32.14 -41.62 31.55
N ASP A 105 -32.20 -42.12 30.32
CA ASP A 105 -31.05 -42.57 29.52
C ASP A 105 -30.37 -41.44 28.73
N VAL A 106 -30.77 -40.20 28.93
CA VAL A 106 -30.16 -39.02 28.29
C VAL A 106 -29.01 -38.50 29.15
N PHE A 107 -27.84 -38.33 28.54
CA PHE A 107 -26.67 -37.72 29.16
C PHE A 107 -26.10 -36.65 28.21
N VAL A 108 -25.72 -35.50 28.75
CA VAL A 108 -24.97 -34.48 28.01
C VAL A 108 -23.53 -34.60 28.47
N CYS A 109 -22.62 -34.91 27.55
CA CYS A 109 -21.19 -35.09 27.83
C CYS A 109 -20.38 -33.97 27.19
N ALA A 110 -19.27 -33.61 27.84
CA ALA A 110 -18.25 -32.73 27.26
C ALA A 110 -17.47 -33.51 26.20
N SER A 111 -17.65 -33.15 24.93
CA SER A 111 -16.89 -33.72 23.82
C SER A 111 -15.82 -32.72 23.36
N PRO A 112 -14.53 -33.07 23.42
CA PRO A 112 -13.47 -32.16 23.00
C PRO A 112 -13.51 -31.98 21.48
N ILE A 113 -13.68 -30.75 21.03
CA ILE A 113 -13.66 -30.39 19.61
C ILE A 113 -12.43 -29.55 19.31
N ARG A 114 -11.82 -29.86 18.15
CA ARG A 114 -10.69 -29.10 17.63
C ARG A 114 -11.20 -27.82 17.00
N ALA A 115 -10.95 -26.71 17.67
CA ALA A 115 -11.17 -25.38 17.13
C ALA A 115 -9.91 -24.90 16.43
N TYR A 116 -10.04 -24.63 15.14
CA TYR A 116 -8.99 -23.97 14.38
C TYR A 116 -9.10 -22.44 14.48
N ASP A 117 -10.13 -21.89 15.10
CA ASP A 117 -10.25 -20.44 15.28
C ASP A 117 -9.39 -19.94 16.45
N SER A 118 -8.07 -19.89 16.22
CA SER A 118 -7.08 -19.32 17.12
C SER A 118 -6.61 -17.94 16.62
N PRO A 119 -6.10 -17.05 17.49
CA PRO A 119 -5.53 -15.78 17.07
C PRO A 119 -4.47 -15.93 15.96
N GLU A 120 -3.61 -16.94 16.05
CA GLU A 120 -2.57 -17.21 15.07
C GLU A 120 -3.17 -17.65 13.71
N ASN A 121 -4.21 -18.49 13.72
CA ASN A 121 -4.89 -18.88 12.48
C ASN A 121 -5.67 -17.72 11.86
N ARG A 122 -6.24 -16.81 12.66
CA ARG A 122 -6.86 -15.57 12.15
C ARG A 122 -5.84 -14.67 11.45
N VAL A 123 -4.60 -14.60 11.95
CA VAL A 123 -3.48 -13.92 11.26
C VAL A 123 -3.19 -14.55 9.90
N LEU A 124 -3.15 -15.89 9.83
CA LEU A 124 -2.94 -16.61 8.58
C LEU A 124 -4.07 -16.35 7.57
N ALA A 125 -5.32 -16.48 8.02
CA ALA A 125 -6.51 -16.23 7.20
C ALA A 125 -6.55 -14.77 6.71
N ALA A 126 -6.24 -13.80 7.58
CA ALA A 126 -6.17 -12.39 7.19
C ALA A 126 -5.10 -12.13 6.12
N ALA A 127 -3.91 -12.73 6.24
CA ALA A 127 -2.85 -12.60 5.25
C ALA A 127 -3.26 -13.18 3.89
N LEU A 128 -3.84 -14.38 3.86
CA LEU A 128 -4.36 -15.00 2.64
C LEU A 128 -5.49 -14.18 2.02
N ALA A 129 -6.38 -13.61 2.84
CA ALA A 129 -7.48 -12.78 2.38
C ALA A 129 -6.98 -11.47 1.76
N VAL A 130 -5.91 -10.86 2.29
CA VAL A 130 -5.24 -9.71 1.66
C VAL A 130 -4.75 -10.10 0.26
N VAL A 131 -4.02 -11.21 0.13
CA VAL A 131 -3.50 -11.65 -1.17
C VAL A 131 -4.63 -11.94 -2.17
N ALA A 132 -5.68 -12.68 -1.75
CA ALA A 132 -6.82 -13.01 -2.59
C ALA A 132 -7.61 -11.78 -3.06
N ARG A 133 -7.79 -10.77 -2.20
CA ARG A 133 -8.45 -9.50 -2.56
C ARG A 133 -7.58 -8.65 -3.49
N SER A 134 -6.28 -8.55 -3.19
CA SER A 134 -5.32 -7.81 -4.02
C SER A 134 -5.19 -8.42 -5.42
N ALA A 135 -5.09 -9.75 -5.53
CA ALA A 135 -5.06 -10.43 -6.82
C ALA A 135 -6.32 -10.16 -7.65
N ARG A 136 -7.50 -10.13 -7.03
CA ARG A 136 -8.76 -9.78 -7.72
C ARG A 136 -8.76 -8.33 -8.21
N ARG A 137 -8.31 -7.40 -7.36
CA ARG A 137 -8.35 -5.96 -7.64
C ARG A 137 -7.32 -5.54 -8.71
N GLY A 138 -6.18 -6.22 -8.76
CA GLY A 138 -5.12 -5.94 -9.74
C GLY A 138 -5.33 -6.59 -11.12
N ASP A 139 -6.33 -7.46 -11.30
CA ASP A 139 -6.49 -8.27 -12.52
C ASP A 139 -6.68 -7.42 -13.79
N SER A 140 -7.48 -6.35 -13.70
CA SER A 140 -7.68 -5.42 -14.81
C SER A 140 -6.38 -4.72 -15.23
N LEU A 141 -5.62 -4.19 -14.26
CA LEU A 141 -4.35 -3.52 -14.54
C LEU A 141 -3.30 -4.49 -15.09
N ALA A 142 -3.22 -5.70 -14.52
CA ALA A 142 -2.26 -6.70 -14.98
C ALA A 142 -2.49 -7.09 -16.44
N LYS A 143 -3.76 -7.20 -16.87
CA LYS A 143 -4.14 -7.46 -18.27
C LYS A 143 -3.77 -6.30 -19.20
N LEU A 144 -3.98 -5.07 -18.75
CA LEU A 144 -3.75 -3.86 -19.55
C LEU A 144 -2.24 -3.54 -19.70
N MET A 145 -1.48 -3.57 -18.60
CA MET A 145 -0.12 -3.02 -18.54
C MET A 145 0.98 -4.08 -18.43
N GLY A 146 0.71 -5.23 -17.82
CA GLY A 146 1.73 -6.26 -17.57
C GLY A 146 1.73 -7.44 -18.53
N GLY A 147 0.77 -7.46 -19.46
CA GLY A 147 0.60 -8.52 -20.45
C GLY A 147 0.21 -9.89 -19.87
N PRO A 148 0.16 -10.92 -20.72
CA PRO A 148 -0.29 -12.27 -20.35
C PRO A 148 0.45 -12.90 -19.16
N PRO A 149 1.79 -12.77 -19.01
CA PRO A 149 2.52 -13.41 -17.90
C PRO A 149 2.14 -12.84 -16.53
N LEU A 150 2.04 -11.52 -16.40
CA LEU A 150 1.67 -10.89 -15.12
C LEU A 150 0.23 -11.25 -14.74
N ALA A 151 -0.69 -11.18 -15.70
CA ALA A 151 -2.09 -11.55 -15.49
C ALA A 151 -2.24 -13.05 -15.12
N ALA A 152 -1.44 -13.95 -15.70
CA ALA A 152 -1.43 -15.36 -15.34
C ALA A 152 -0.91 -15.57 -13.91
N ARG A 153 0.20 -14.94 -13.55
CA ARG A 153 0.77 -15.00 -12.19
C ARG A 153 -0.20 -14.48 -11.14
N LEU A 154 -0.88 -13.37 -11.42
CA LEU A 154 -1.86 -12.78 -10.49
C LEU A 154 -3.06 -13.70 -10.28
N ARG A 155 -3.56 -14.32 -11.35
CA ARG A 155 -4.64 -15.32 -11.29
C ARG A 155 -4.24 -16.56 -10.51
N ASP A 156 -3.05 -17.12 -10.76
CA ASP A 156 -2.54 -18.27 -9.98
C ASP A 156 -2.46 -17.93 -8.48
N THR A 157 -1.86 -16.79 -8.15
CA THR A 157 -1.73 -16.29 -6.77
C THR A 157 -3.10 -16.16 -6.10
N GLY A 158 -4.08 -15.55 -6.79
CA GLY A 158 -5.44 -15.39 -6.30
C GLY A 158 -6.17 -16.72 -6.09
N SER A 159 -6.08 -17.63 -7.05
CA SER A 159 -6.69 -18.96 -6.98
C SER A 159 -6.13 -19.80 -5.85
N ARG A 160 -4.80 -19.84 -5.69
CA ARG A 160 -4.13 -20.56 -4.59
C ARG A 160 -4.51 -19.99 -3.23
N SER A 161 -4.54 -18.67 -3.10
CA SER A 161 -4.93 -18.01 -1.84
C SER A 161 -6.35 -18.36 -1.43
N ARG A 162 -7.30 -18.35 -2.38
CA ARG A 162 -8.69 -18.76 -2.13
C ARG A 162 -8.81 -20.24 -1.79
N HIS A 163 -8.14 -21.09 -2.57
CA HIS A 163 -8.12 -22.53 -2.30
C HIS A 163 -7.67 -22.86 -0.87
N PHE A 164 -6.68 -22.13 -0.35
CA PHE A 164 -6.25 -22.30 1.04
C PHE A 164 -7.25 -21.75 2.06
N LEU A 165 -7.92 -20.62 1.79
CA LEU A 165 -8.99 -20.10 2.65
C LEU A 165 -10.18 -21.08 2.72
N ASP A 166 -10.49 -21.73 1.61
CA ASP A 166 -11.58 -22.70 1.48
C ASP A 166 -11.22 -24.08 2.07
N HIS A 167 -9.97 -24.29 2.50
CA HIS A 167 -9.55 -25.53 3.11
C HIS A 167 -10.30 -25.76 4.43
N ARG A 168 -10.75 -27.00 4.68
CA ARG A 168 -11.59 -27.39 5.83
C ARG A 168 -11.10 -26.93 7.22
N THR A 169 -9.80 -26.71 7.38
CA THR A 169 -9.21 -26.24 8.66
C THR A 169 -9.23 -24.73 8.82
N LEU A 170 -9.55 -23.97 7.78
CA LEU A 170 -9.57 -22.50 7.75
C LEU A 170 -10.95 -21.92 7.43
N THR A 171 -11.88 -22.71 6.86
CA THR A 171 -13.24 -22.27 6.52
C THR A 171 -13.99 -21.63 7.70
N GLY A 172 -13.76 -22.09 8.93
CA GLY A 172 -14.38 -21.55 10.15
C GLY A 172 -13.54 -20.48 10.88
N VAL A 173 -12.44 -20.01 10.30
CA VAL A 173 -11.53 -19.05 10.93
C VAL A 173 -11.84 -17.64 10.42
N MET A 174 -12.05 -16.69 11.34
CA MET A 174 -12.34 -15.30 10.99
C MET A 174 -11.13 -14.66 10.27
N GLY A 175 -11.28 -14.38 8.97
CA GLY A 175 -10.19 -13.96 8.08
C GLY A 175 -10.22 -12.51 7.61
N GLU A 176 -11.12 -11.66 8.11
CA GLU A 176 -11.29 -10.32 7.56
C GLU A 176 -10.21 -9.33 8.03
N ARG A 177 -9.89 -9.33 9.33
CA ARG A 177 -8.87 -8.46 9.92
C ARG A 177 -8.25 -9.11 11.15
N ALA A 178 -6.94 -9.26 11.15
CA ALA A 178 -6.21 -9.64 12.35
C ALA A 178 -6.04 -8.44 13.27
N ASP A 179 -6.34 -8.60 14.56
CA ASP A 179 -6.09 -7.57 15.56
C ASP A 179 -4.58 -7.48 15.88
N ALA A 180 -4.15 -6.32 16.40
CA ALA A 180 -2.74 -6.10 16.74
C ALA A 180 -2.23 -7.12 17.77
N ARG A 181 -3.12 -7.59 18.66
CA ARG A 181 -2.81 -8.59 19.68
C ARG A 181 -2.55 -9.97 19.06
N ALA A 182 -3.36 -10.43 18.10
CA ALA A 182 -3.10 -11.69 17.40
C ALA A 182 -1.82 -11.61 16.58
N VAL A 183 -1.54 -10.49 15.91
CA VAL A 183 -0.27 -10.30 15.18
C VAL A 183 0.91 -10.38 16.13
N ALA A 184 0.85 -9.71 17.29
CA ALA A 184 1.89 -9.77 18.31
C ALA A 184 2.07 -11.20 18.85
N ARG A 185 0.96 -11.93 19.05
CA ARG A 185 0.97 -13.32 19.51
C ARG A 185 1.58 -14.26 18.47
N ALA A 186 1.18 -14.15 17.20
CA ALA A 186 1.74 -14.93 16.10
C ALA A 186 3.25 -14.67 15.93
N ARG A 187 3.72 -13.45 16.23
CA ARG A 187 5.14 -13.07 16.17
C ARG A 187 5.99 -13.66 17.30
N LYS A 188 5.45 -13.68 18.53
CA LYS A 188 6.22 -14.06 19.73
C LYS A 188 5.88 -15.44 20.29
N GLY A 189 4.81 -16.07 19.80
CA GLY A 189 4.27 -17.33 20.31
C GLY A 189 5.13 -18.55 19.97
N PRO A 190 4.76 -19.72 20.53
CA PRO A 190 5.52 -20.96 20.36
C PRO A 190 5.59 -21.42 18.90
N LYS A 191 4.57 -21.09 18.09
CA LYS A 191 4.52 -21.41 16.65
C LYS A 191 4.98 -20.26 15.74
N LYS A 192 5.77 -19.30 16.26
CA LYS A 192 6.20 -18.12 15.48
C LYS A 192 6.82 -18.44 14.12
N ALA A 193 7.59 -19.53 14.02
CA ALA A 193 8.21 -19.95 12.77
C ALA A 193 7.18 -20.30 11.69
N THR A 194 6.09 -20.97 12.07
CA THR A 194 4.97 -21.37 11.21
C THR A 194 4.21 -20.16 10.66
N TYR A 195 3.97 -19.14 11.49
CA TYR A 195 3.19 -17.96 11.11
C TYR A 195 4.03 -16.78 10.59
N ARG A 196 5.36 -16.88 10.61
CA ARG A 196 6.26 -15.83 10.14
C ARG A 196 5.93 -15.33 8.73
N PRO A 197 5.63 -16.18 7.72
CA PRO A 197 5.26 -15.69 6.38
C PRO A 197 3.96 -14.87 6.38
N ALA A 198 2.97 -15.25 7.18
CA ALA A 198 1.71 -14.53 7.29
C ALA A 198 1.90 -13.16 7.96
N VAL A 199 2.70 -13.10 9.03
CA VAL A 199 3.06 -11.84 9.68
C VAL A 199 3.81 -10.91 8.72
N ALA A 200 4.80 -11.43 7.99
CA ALA A 200 5.55 -10.66 6.99
C ALA A 200 4.62 -10.11 5.89
N MET A 201 3.68 -10.92 5.40
CA MET A 201 2.68 -10.47 4.42
C MET A 201 1.79 -9.34 4.98
N LEU A 202 1.35 -9.42 6.23
CA LEU A 202 0.58 -8.34 6.86
C LEU A 202 1.42 -7.07 7.11
N GLU A 203 2.71 -7.22 7.41
CA GLU A 203 3.64 -6.09 7.50
C GLU A 203 3.84 -5.43 6.14
N ARG A 204 4.04 -6.22 5.08
CA ARG A 204 4.08 -5.74 3.70
C ARG A 204 2.77 -5.05 3.32
N ALA A 205 1.62 -5.55 3.76
CA ALA A 205 0.33 -4.90 3.52
C ALA A 205 0.19 -3.50 4.16
N ARG A 206 0.98 -3.19 5.20
CA ARG A 206 1.03 -1.84 5.79
C ARG A 206 1.87 -0.87 4.97
N ASN A 207 2.86 -1.37 4.24
CA ASN A 207 3.72 -0.61 3.32
C ASN A 207 3.72 -1.31 1.95
N PRO A 208 2.60 -1.27 1.21
CA PRO A 208 2.33 -2.12 0.07
C PRO A 208 3.10 -1.75 -1.19
N LEU A 209 3.62 -0.52 -1.27
CA LEU A 209 4.33 0.01 -2.41
C LEU A 209 5.81 0.20 -2.06
N LEU A 210 6.67 -0.28 -2.95
CA LEU A 210 8.04 0.19 -3.08
C LEU A 210 8.09 1.22 -4.20
N ILE A 211 9.12 2.06 -4.19
CA ILE A 211 9.32 3.02 -5.28
C ILE A 211 9.48 2.31 -6.64
N ASP A 212 10.10 1.13 -6.68
CA ASP A 212 10.23 0.31 -7.88
C ASP A 212 8.88 -0.07 -8.52
N ASP A 213 7.83 -0.19 -7.71
CA ASP A 213 6.47 -0.48 -8.19
C ASP A 213 5.87 0.73 -8.93
N LEU A 214 6.38 1.94 -8.67
CA LEU A 214 5.86 3.20 -9.21
C LEU A 214 6.67 3.76 -10.38
N LEU A 215 7.98 3.46 -10.44
CA LEU A 215 8.86 3.98 -11.50
C LEU A 215 8.37 3.74 -12.94
N PRO A 216 7.68 2.64 -13.29
CA PRO A 216 7.10 2.46 -14.62
C PRO A 216 6.02 3.49 -14.99
N PHE A 217 5.41 4.13 -13.98
CA PHE A 217 4.34 5.12 -14.14
C PHE A 217 4.84 6.56 -14.05
N VAL A 218 6.13 6.76 -13.79
CA VAL A 218 6.75 8.08 -13.78
C VAL A 218 7.30 8.37 -15.17
N ASP A 219 6.66 9.29 -15.87
CA ASP A 219 7.12 9.75 -17.17
C ASP A 219 8.41 10.60 -17.03
N PRO A 220 9.17 10.79 -18.13
CA PRO A 220 10.44 11.51 -18.07
C PRO A 220 10.32 12.98 -17.63
N ARG A 221 9.20 13.67 -17.91
CA ARG A 221 8.98 15.05 -17.48
C ARG A 221 8.80 15.09 -15.96
N THR A 222 7.95 14.23 -15.42
CA THR A 222 7.71 14.13 -13.98
C THR A 222 8.98 13.75 -13.21
N ALA A 223 9.76 12.82 -13.74
CA ALA A 223 11.07 12.48 -13.17
C ALA A 223 12.01 13.69 -13.10
N ARG A 224 12.02 14.54 -14.14
CA ARG A 224 12.78 15.78 -14.17
C ARG A 224 12.22 16.85 -13.23
N GLN A 225 10.90 16.95 -13.06
CA GLN A 225 10.30 17.83 -12.06
C GLN A 225 10.74 17.45 -10.64
N HIS A 226 10.82 16.14 -10.33
CA HIS A 226 11.34 15.69 -9.03
C HIS A 226 12.80 16.07 -8.82
N ASP A 227 13.62 16.01 -9.86
CA ASP A 227 15.03 16.40 -9.81
C ASP A 227 15.18 17.89 -9.50
N VAL A 228 14.47 18.74 -10.26
CA VAL A 228 14.43 20.19 -10.04
C VAL A 228 13.87 20.54 -8.65
N LEU A 229 12.85 19.82 -8.18
CA LEU A 229 12.28 20.02 -6.85
C LEU A 229 13.30 19.79 -5.74
N LEU A 230 14.05 18.69 -5.82
CA LEU A 230 15.08 18.35 -4.83
C LEU A 230 16.24 19.35 -4.89
N ALA A 231 16.68 19.73 -6.10
CA ALA A 231 17.76 20.71 -6.27
C ALA A 231 17.36 22.09 -5.73
N ILE A 232 16.13 22.56 -5.98
CA ILE A 232 15.63 23.81 -5.40
C ILE A 232 15.58 23.73 -3.88
N ALA A 233 15.10 22.60 -3.31
CA ALA A 233 15.06 22.41 -1.87
C ALA A 233 16.46 22.47 -1.24
N GLU A 234 17.47 21.88 -1.89
CA GLU A 234 18.87 21.95 -1.47
C GLU A 234 19.40 23.39 -1.48
N ARG A 235 19.20 24.14 -2.58
CA ARG A 235 19.65 25.55 -2.66
C ARG A 235 18.95 26.47 -1.65
N LEU A 236 17.66 26.25 -1.39
CA LEU A 236 16.94 26.99 -0.35
C LEU A 236 17.48 26.68 1.06
N GLN A 237 17.82 25.41 1.32
CA GLN A 237 18.46 25.02 2.57
C GLN A 237 19.83 25.68 2.75
N GLU A 238 20.65 25.73 1.70
CA GLU A 238 21.95 26.44 1.71
C GLU A 238 21.80 27.94 1.95
N ALA A 239 20.72 28.55 1.44
CA ALA A 239 20.36 29.95 1.68
C ALA A 239 19.76 30.23 3.08
N GLY A 240 19.70 29.23 3.97
CA GLY A 240 19.17 29.37 5.32
C GLY A 240 17.63 29.33 5.41
N MET A 241 16.95 28.87 4.35
CA MET A 241 15.49 28.71 4.29
C MET A 241 15.11 27.22 4.13
N PRO A 242 15.36 26.36 5.13
CA PRO A 242 15.09 24.94 5.01
C PRO A 242 13.59 24.68 4.81
N LEU A 243 13.25 23.87 3.82
CA LEU A 243 11.89 23.37 3.63
C LEU A 243 11.66 22.14 4.52
N PRO A 244 10.44 21.94 5.04
CA PRO A 244 10.10 20.71 5.74
C PRO A 244 10.07 19.51 4.77
N GLU A 245 10.16 18.30 5.31
CA GLU A 245 10.04 17.06 4.54
C GLU A 245 8.74 17.04 3.70
N PRO A 246 8.78 16.55 2.45
CA PRO A 246 7.61 16.50 1.59
C PRO A 246 6.50 15.62 2.17
N SER A 247 5.34 16.24 2.45
CA SER A 247 4.15 15.56 2.95
C SER A 247 3.14 15.35 1.83
N PRO A 248 2.77 14.12 1.49
CA PRO A 248 1.64 13.85 0.60
C PRO A 248 0.34 14.43 1.17
N THR A 249 -0.52 14.94 0.28
CA THR A 249 -1.84 15.47 0.64
C THR A 249 -2.96 14.64 0.01
N PRO A 250 -4.17 14.58 0.61
CA PRO A 250 -5.33 13.90 0.03
C PRO A 250 -5.75 14.43 -1.35
N HIS A 251 -5.30 15.63 -1.71
CA HIS A 251 -5.58 16.28 -3.00
C HIS A 251 -4.56 15.91 -4.09
N GLY A 252 -3.56 15.08 -3.79
CA GLY A 252 -2.60 14.61 -4.78
C GLY A 252 -1.41 15.55 -5.01
N HIS A 253 -1.08 16.40 -4.04
CA HIS A 253 0.08 17.31 -4.08
C HIS A 253 1.08 16.93 -2.98
N LEU A 254 2.37 17.15 -3.20
CA LEU A 254 3.40 17.09 -2.14
C LEU A 254 3.59 18.48 -1.54
N ALA A 255 3.33 18.66 -0.25
CA ALA A 255 3.51 19.92 0.45
C ALA A 255 4.85 19.95 1.21
N MET A 256 5.58 21.06 1.08
CA MET A 256 6.83 21.37 1.78
C MET A 256 6.73 22.79 2.36
N GLY A 257 5.73 22.99 3.23
CA GLY A 257 5.40 24.31 3.77
C GLY A 257 4.79 25.22 2.71
N PRO A 258 5.36 26.40 2.42
CA PRO A 258 4.86 27.34 1.41
C PRO A 258 5.15 26.90 -0.03
N VAL A 259 5.99 25.87 -0.21
CA VAL A 259 6.29 25.26 -1.51
C VAL A 259 5.49 23.97 -1.64
N LEU A 260 4.87 23.72 -2.80
CA LEU A 260 4.19 22.46 -3.09
C LEU A 260 4.50 21.98 -4.50
N PHE A 261 4.52 20.67 -4.69
CA PHE A 261 4.58 20.05 -6.01
C PHE A 261 3.20 19.50 -6.37
N ARG A 262 2.70 19.87 -7.57
CA ARG A 262 1.44 19.38 -8.12
C ARG A 262 1.68 18.81 -9.51
N HIS A 263 1.33 17.53 -9.67
CA HIS A 263 1.39 16.87 -10.96
C HIS A 263 0.30 17.41 -11.91
N ALA A 264 0.62 17.58 -13.19
CA ALA A 264 -0.27 18.17 -14.20
C ALA A 264 -1.60 17.40 -14.36
N SER A 265 -1.57 16.07 -14.28
CA SER A 265 -2.78 15.22 -14.34
C SER A 265 -3.73 15.38 -13.14
N VAL A 266 -3.26 15.99 -12.04
CA VAL A 266 -4.05 16.22 -10.82
C VAL A 266 -4.64 17.64 -10.81
N ALA A 267 -3.98 18.59 -11.49
CA ALA A 267 -4.47 19.96 -11.58
C ALA A 267 -5.85 20.01 -12.27
N ALA A 268 -6.82 20.64 -11.61
CA ALA A 268 -8.16 20.79 -12.17
C ALA A 268 -8.29 22.13 -12.91
N GLY A 269 -8.67 22.09 -14.19
CA GLY A 269 -9.01 23.28 -14.96
C GLY A 269 -7.84 24.27 -15.14
N SER A 270 -7.91 25.42 -14.47
CA SER A 270 -6.91 26.51 -14.55
C SER A 270 -5.96 26.57 -13.36
N GLU A 271 -5.91 25.51 -12.55
CA GLU A 271 -4.99 25.44 -11.43
C GLU A 271 -3.53 25.29 -11.90
N PRO A 272 -2.57 25.93 -11.20
CA PRO A 272 -1.17 25.79 -11.54
C PRO A 272 -0.67 24.36 -11.28
N ALA A 273 0.24 23.89 -12.13
CA ALA A 273 0.93 22.61 -12.01
C ALA A 273 2.45 22.82 -12.06
N GLY A 274 3.22 21.87 -11.51
CA GLY A 274 4.66 21.97 -11.33
C GLY A 274 5.03 22.23 -9.87
N ILE A 275 6.11 22.97 -9.66
CA ILE A 275 6.63 23.36 -8.34
C ILE A 275 6.14 24.77 -8.05
N ILE A 276 5.29 24.90 -7.03
CA ILE A 276 4.50 26.10 -6.79
C ILE A 276 4.94 26.71 -5.46
N GLY A 277 5.28 27.99 -5.48
CA GLY A 277 5.56 28.81 -4.31
C GLY A 277 4.70 30.07 -4.28
N PRO A 278 4.93 30.98 -3.32
CA PRO A 278 4.16 32.22 -3.23
C PRO A 278 4.32 33.10 -4.47
N GLY A 279 3.30 33.15 -5.33
CA GLY A 279 3.29 33.99 -6.53
C GLY A 279 4.24 33.52 -7.65
N ILE A 280 4.81 32.32 -7.55
CA ILE A 280 5.74 31.75 -8.53
C ILE A 280 5.41 30.29 -8.84
N VAL A 281 5.53 29.90 -10.11
CA VAL A 281 5.44 28.52 -10.59
C VAL A 281 6.70 28.18 -11.37
N VAL A 282 7.38 27.13 -10.94
CA VAL A 282 8.56 26.57 -11.59
C VAL A 282 8.16 25.26 -12.25
N ASP A 283 8.49 25.10 -13.53
CA ASP A 283 8.21 23.87 -14.26
C ASP A 283 9.35 23.53 -15.24
N VAL A 284 9.32 22.32 -15.80
CA VAL A 284 10.33 21.81 -16.74
C VAL A 284 9.70 21.57 -18.12
N PRO A 285 10.45 21.76 -19.20
CA PRO A 285 9.95 21.50 -20.54
C PRO A 285 9.65 20.01 -20.74
N ASP A 286 8.64 19.70 -21.55
CA ASP A 286 8.33 18.34 -21.94
C ASP A 286 9.47 17.78 -22.82
N PRO A 287 10.09 16.65 -22.47
CA PRO A 287 11.17 16.08 -23.26
C PRO A 287 10.75 15.62 -24.66
N LEU A 288 9.44 15.42 -24.92
CA LEU A 288 8.90 15.12 -26.24
C LEU A 288 8.69 16.37 -27.11
N ASP A 289 8.61 17.55 -26.50
CA ASP A 289 8.57 18.82 -27.21
C ASP A 289 9.99 19.17 -27.66
N HIS A 290 10.42 18.61 -28.78
CA HIS A 290 11.66 19.01 -29.42
C HIS A 290 11.63 20.53 -29.78
N VAL A 291 12.30 21.30 -28.92
CA VAL A 291 13.06 22.54 -29.23
C VAL A 291 12.24 23.76 -29.65
N ASP A 292 11.28 24.17 -28.81
CA ASP A 292 10.96 25.60 -28.69
C ASP A 292 10.75 25.98 -27.22
N LEU A 293 11.84 26.34 -26.55
CA LEU A 293 11.81 26.81 -25.15
C LEU A 293 10.98 28.09 -25.01
N ALA A 294 10.92 28.95 -26.04
CA ALA A 294 10.12 30.16 -26.02
C ALA A 294 8.63 29.82 -26.05
N LYS A 295 8.22 28.86 -26.88
CA LYS A 295 6.85 28.32 -26.88
C LYS A 295 6.51 27.65 -25.56
N ALA A 296 7.39 26.80 -25.02
CA ALA A 296 7.17 26.14 -23.72
C ALA A 296 7.00 27.17 -22.58
N ALA A 297 7.81 28.22 -22.56
CA ALA A 297 7.69 29.31 -21.60
C ALA A 297 6.39 30.11 -21.79
N ALA A 298 6.00 30.40 -23.05
CA ALA A 298 4.75 31.07 -23.37
C ALA A 298 3.53 30.24 -22.99
N ASP A 299 3.57 28.93 -23.21
CA ASP A 299 2.54 27.99 -22.79
C ASP A 299 2.42 27.96 -21.27
N LEU A 300 3.54 27.82 -20.55
CA LEU A 300 3.55 27.85 -19.09
C LEU A 300 2.96 29.16 -18.53
N ALA A 301 3.34 30.32 -19.08
CA ALA A 301 2.80 31.62 -18.70
C ALA A 301 1.30 31.73 -19.02
N ARG A 302 0.85 31.18 -20.16
CA ARG A 302 -0.56 31.18 -20.56
C ARG A 302 -1.44 30.37 -19.62
N TRP A 303 -0.94 29.23 -19.12
CA TRP A 303 -1.67 28.36 -18.20
C TRP A 303 -1.71 28.91 -16.77
N ASN A 304 -0.67 29.64 -16.35
CA ASN A 304 -0.52 30.18 -14.99
C ASN A 304 -0.78 31.70 -14.92
N ARG A 305 -1.89 32.16 -15.52
CA ARG A 305 -2.17 33.61 -15.67
C ARG A 305 -2.07 34.36 -14.33
N GLY A 306 -1.29 35.43 -14.31
CA GLY A 306 -1.14 36.29 -13.14
C GLY A 306 -0.14 35.78 -12.09
N VAL A 307 0.57 34.68 -12.38
CA VAL A 307 1.61 34.13 -11.52
C VAL A 307 2.93 34.19 -12.28
N GLU A 308 4.03 34.53 -11.60
CA GLU A 308 5.36 34.50 -12.21
C GLU A 308 5.70 33.06 -12.59
N THR A 309 6.21 32.82 -13.80
CA THR A 309 6.60 31.48 -14.24
C THR A 309 8.09 31.41 -14.53
N VAL A 310 8.71 30.29 -14.15
CA VAL A 310 10.12 29.98 -14.43
C VAL A 310 10.20 28.60 -15.08
N LEU A 311 10.71 28.57 -16.31
CA LEU A 311 10.98 27.33 -17.03
C LEU A 311 12.42 26.89 -16.78
N VAL A 312 12.62 25.69 -16.24
CA VAL A 312 13.95 25.14 -15.92
C VAL A 312 14.41 24.19 -17.02
N ALA A 313 15.27 24.68 -17.91
CA ALA A 313 15.79 23.92 -19.04
C ALA A 313 17.24 23.43 -18.82
N CYS A 314 17.98 24.07 -17.92
CA CYS A 314 19.35 23.71 -17.53
C CYS A 314 19.61 23.98 -16.04
N GLU A 315 20.81 23.66 -15.57
CA GLU A 315 21.23 23.82 -14.17
C GLU A 315 21.25 25.29 -13.71
N ALA A 316 21.69 26.21 -14.57
CA ALA A 316 21.67 27.65 -14.25
C ALA A 316 20.24 28.18 -14.01
N ASP A 317 19.23 27.55 -14.63
CA ASP A 317 17.83 27.93 -14.41
C ASP A 317 17.33 27.44 -13.04
N ILE A 318 17.91 26.37 -12.48
CA ILE A 318 17.59 25.90 -11.12
C ILE A 318 18.00 26.98 -10.11
N ASP A 319 19.20 27.52 -10.26
CA ASP A 319 19.74 28.55 -9.37
C ASP A 319 18.88 29.82 -9.44
N ALA A 320 18.55 30.27 -10.65
CA ALA A 320 17.65 31.40 -10.84
C ALA A 320 16.23 31.15 -10.28
N ALA A 321 15.71 29.92 -10.41
CA ALA A 321 14.42 29.54 -9.83
C ALA A 321 14.47 29.55 -8.29
N ALA A 322 15.52 29.01 -7.69
CA ALA A 322 15.72 28.97 -6.26
C ALA A 322 15.87 30.39 -5.67
N GLU A 323 16.63 31.28 -6.30
CA GLU A 323 16.78 32.68 -5.88
C GLU A 323 15.44 33.42 -5.89
N ARG A 324 14.67 33.29 -6.97
CA ARG A 324 13.34 33.92 -7.09
C ARG A 324 12.36 33.37 -6.07
N LEU A 325 12.39 32.06 -5.84
CA LEU A 325 11.56 31.41 -4.83
C LEU A 325 11.96 31.86 -3.43
N ALA A 326 13.25 31.93 -3.10
CA ALA A 326 13.74 32.46 -1.83
C ALA A 326 13.27 33.90 -1.59
N ALA A 327 13.39 34.76 -2.61
CA ALA A 327 12.91 36.14 -2.53
C ALA A 327 11.39 36.22 -2.34
N ALA A 328 10.63 35.33 -2.98
CA ALA A 328 9.18 35.25 -2.82
C ALA A 328 8.77 34.78 -1.42
N LEU A 329 9.46 33.77 -0.88
CA LEU A 329 9.27 33.26 0.47
C LEU A 329 9.56 34.35 1.51
N ALA A 330 10.67 35.07 1.36
CA ALA A 330 11.03 36.16 2.25
C ALA A 330 10.03 37.33 2.24
N ARG A 331 9.33 37.57 1.12
CA ARG A 331 8.25 38.58 1.04
C ARG A 331 6.94 38.12 1.67
N ALA A 332 6.72 36.81 1.76
CA ALA A 332 5.49 36.22 2.28
C ALA A 332 5.55 35.91 3.79
N ALA A 333 6.76 35.87 4.37
CA ALA A 333 7.02 35.71 5.81
C ALA A 333 6.86 37.04 6.56
#